data_AF-A0AAF0FQ34-F1
#
_entry.id   AF-A0AAF0FQ34-F1
#
_cell.length_a   1.000
_cell.length_b   1.000
_cell.length_c   1.000
_cell.angle_alpha   90.00
_cell.angle_beta   90.00
_cell.angle_gamma   90.00
#
_symmetry.space_group_name_H-M   'P 1'
#
loop_
_entity.id
_entity.type
_entity.pdbx_description
1 polymer ?
#
loop_
_entity_poly.entity_id
_entity_poly.type
_entity_poly.pdbx_seq_one_letter_code
_entity_poly.pdbx_strand_id
1 'polypeptide(L)'
;MKIRGWMEKDGKILTNSEIEDIIKNFPEILSDCGGEFFLQWDDCMARDCLGIMPGDCPAGKIVCSGVIKGDISPAPDLLSLEKAIEKAVVLRKKDCVVAFSGGVDSALIAKIAQRPSVTVGISGSHDLIHAKEVSKEIGLKDTNFIEIMPSEVKRALKIVLPLIPLKTPVEASIATTQYFITKWAQENGYEKIVAGQGADELFGGYARYLETDDIEKTLKKDFEGLSMQGKRDQAVAAKNNTYISCPYLDVRVVRAAGEIPPSEMLAGSIRKYPLREVASLYLGDEIAFYGKKAMQYGSGVMKEIQKLARDNGYKNSVQRYIDHLN
;
A
#
# COMPACT_ATOMS: atom_id res chain seq x y z
N MET A 1 -1.76 27.21 -6.21
CA MET A 1 -1.80 25.75 -6.40
C MET A 1 -1.41 25.06 -5.10
N LYS A 2 -2.05 23.94 -4.75
CA LYS A 2 -1.63 23.02 -3.68
C LYS A 2 -1.63 21.60 -4.23
N ILE A 3 -0.60 20.83 -3.91
CA ILE A 3 -0.50 19.41 -4.27
C ILE A 3 -0.18 18.60 -3.02
N ARG A 4 -0.86 17.46 -2.86
CA ARG A 4 -0.45 16.38 -1.95
C ARG A 4 0.01 15.21 -2.81
N GLY A 5 1.11 14.58 -2.43
CA GLY A 5 1.73 13.50 -3.19
C GLY A 5 2.63 14.04 -4.29
N TRP A 6 2.66 13.36 -5.44
CA TRP A 6 3.60 13.64 -6.54
C TRP A 6 2.96 13.33 -7.90
N MET A 7 3.34 14.11 -8.91
CA MET A 7 2.85 13.96 -10.28
C MET A 7 4.02 13.73 -11.23
N GLU A 8 3.79 13.01 -12.31
CA GLU A 8 4.80 12.74 -13.33
C GLU A 8 4.21 12.80 -14.74
N LYS A 9 5.07 13.04 -15.73
CA LYS A 9 4.75 12.88 -17.15
C LYS A 9 5.85 12.04 -17.79
N ASP A 10 5.46 10.97 -18.49
CA ASP A 10 6.35 10.08 -19.26
C ASP A 10 7.53 9.53 -18.44
N GLY A 11 7.29 9.25 -17.16
CA GLY A 11 8.28 8.73 -16.23
C GLY A 11 9.25 9.77 -15.67
N LYS A 12 8.94 11.06 -15.79
CA LYS A 12 9.65 12.18 -15.15
C LYS A 12 8.75 12.84 -14.10
N ILE A 13 9.20 12.85 -12.84
CA ILE A 13 8.52 13.56 -11.75
C ILE A 13 8.56 15.06 -12.02
N LEU A 14 7.40 15.70 -11.94
CA LEU A 14 7.23 17.13 -12.18
C LEU A 14 7.54 17.94 -10.92
N THR A 15 8.20 19.07 -11.09
CA THR A 15 8.37 20.10 -10.07
C THR A 15 7.11 20.95 -9.93
N ASN A 16 6.92 21.62 -8.79
CA ASN A 16 5.78 22.52 -8.60
C ASN A 16 5.67 23.59 -9.71
N SER A 17 6.79 24.11 -10.21
CA SER A 17 6.80 25.08 -11.30
C SER A 17 6.31 24.49 -12.62
N GLU A 18 6.70 23.26 -12.95
CA GLU A 18 6.23 22.56 -14.16
C GLU A 18 4.73 22.25 -14.05
N ILE A 19 4.26 21.86 -12.86
CA ILE A 19 2.83 21.63 -12.62
C ILE A 19 2.03 22.93 -12.78
N GLU A 20 2.52 24.04 -12.22
CA GLU A 20 1.86 25.34 -12.40
C GLU A 20 1.83 25.80 -13.87
N ASP A 21 2.89 25.52 -14.63
CA ASP A 21 2.95 25.84 -16.05
C ASP A 21 1.92 25.02 -16.85
N ILE A 22 1.83 23.72 -16.57
CA ILE A 22 0.80 22.83 -17.15
C ILE A 22 -0.60 23.37 -16.87
N ILE A 23 -0.91 23.70 -15.62
CA ILE A 23 -2.24 24.18 -15.23
C ILE A 23 -2.61 25.49 -15.96
N LYS A 24 -1.64 26.41 -16.11
CA LYS A 24 -1.90 27.75 -16.65
C LYS A 24 -1.92 27.76 -18.18
N ASN A 25 -1.01 27.02 -18.80
CA ASN A 25 -0.70 27.17 -20.22
C ASN A 25 -1.08 25.94 -21.06
N PHE A 26 -1.11 24.74 -20.47
CA PHE A 26 -1.32 23.48 -21.18
C PHE A 26 -2.22 22.50 -20.39
N PRO A 27 -3.42 22.90 -19.96
CA PRO A 27 -4.25 22.11 -19.05
C PRO A 27 -4.66 20.75 -19.62
N GLU A 28 -4.65 20.57 -20.95
CA GLU A 28 -4.87 19.30 -21.63
C GLU A 28 -3.83 18.24 -21.26
N ILE A 29 -2.60 18.63 -20.91
CA ILE A 29 -1.53 17.70 -20.50
C ILE A 29 -1.89 16.99 -19.18
N LEU A 30 -2.72 17.59 -18.33
CA LEU A 30 -3.14 16.97 -17.07
C LEU A 30 -3.75 15.59 -17.29
N SER A 31 -4.49 15.38 -18.38
CA SER A 31 -5.12 14.10 -18.68
C SER A 31 -4.12 12.96 -18.85
N ASP A 32 -2.90 13.26 -19.27
CA ASP A 32 -1.83 12.29 -19.50
C ASP A 32 -0.85 12.18 -18.33
N CYS A 33 -1.05 12.96 -17.25
CA CYS A 33 -0.20 12.92 -16.07
C CYS A 33 -0.44 11.67 -15.22
N GLY A 34 0.65 11.03 -14.80
CA GLY A 34 0.65 9.93 -13.84
C GLY A 34 1.04 10.37 -12.44
N GLY A 35 1.33 9.39 -11.58
CA GLY A 35 1.74 9.59 -10.20
C GLY A 35 0.61 9.33 -9.20
N GLU A 36 0.80 9.82 -7.98
CA GLU A 36 -0.12 9.66 -6.87
C GLU A 36 -0.34 11.05 -6.27
N PHE A 37 -1.45 11.70 -6.64
CA PHE A 37 -1.64 13.11 -6.32
C PHE A 37 -3.10 13.46 -6.06
N PHE A 38 -3.24 14.48 -5.21
CA PHE A 38 -4.43 15.33 -5.19
C PHE A 38 -3.97 16.78 -5.37
N LEU A 39 -4.44 17.39 -6.46
CA LEU A 39 -4.04 18.71 -6.92
C LEU A 39 -5.24 19.66 -6.82
N GLN A 40 -5.00 20.86 -6.30
CA GLN A 40 -6.01 21.92 -6.17
C GLN A 40 -5.44 23.24 -6.69
N TRP A 41 -6.22 23.94 -7.54
CA TRP A 41 -5.89 25.27 -8.03
C TRP A 41 -7.19 26.02 -8.33
N ASP A 42 -7.25 27.30 -7.98
CA ASP A 42 -8.46 28.11 -8.16
C ASP A 42 -9.74 27.41 -7.67
N ASP A 43 -10.72 27.19 -8.54
CA ASP A 43 -11.95 26.42 -8.29
C ASP A 43 -11.92 25.00 -8.87
N CYS A 44 -10.73 24.52 -9.19
CA CYS A 44 -10.44 23.23 -9.80
C CYS A 44 -9.70 22.25 -8.87
N MET A 45 -9.92 20.97 -9.13
CA MET A 45 -9.27 19.84 -8.47
C MET A 45 -8.97 18.74 -9.48
N ALA A 46 -7.86 18.02 -9.29
CA ALA A 46 -7.55 16.80 -10.02
C ALA A 46 -7.01 15.73 -9.07
N ARG A 47 -7.32 14.47 -9.37
CA ARG A 47 -6.91 13.33 -8.55
C ARG A 47 -6.39 12.19 -9.40
N ASP A 48 -5.37 11.50 -8.90
CA ASP A 48 -4.73 10.39 -9.59
C ASP A 48 -5.73 9.31 -10.04
N CYS A 49 -5.35 8.60 -11.11
CA CYS A 49 -6.19 7.65 -11.83
C CYS A 49 -6.79 6.55 -10.93
N LEU A 50 -6.04 6.09 -9.93
CA LEU A 50 -6.44 4.97 -9.07
C LEU A 50 -6.91 5.42 -7.69
N GLY A 51 -6.95 6.72 -7.44
CA GLY A 51 -7.44 7.32 -6.20
C GLY A 51 -6.57 7.02 -4.99
N ILE A 52 -5.28 6.76 -5.19
CA ILE A 52 -4.31 6.45 -4.14
C ILE A 52 -4.25 7.58 -3.12
N MET A 53 -4.11 8.82 -3.59
CA MET A 53 -4.15 9.97 -2.70
C MET A 53 -5.60 10.32 -2.38
N PRO A 54 -5.96 10.60 -1.11
CA PRO A 54 -7.29 11.07 -0.76
C PRO A 54 -7.53 12.48 -1.31
N GLY A 55 -8.77 12.78 -1.69
CA GLY A 55 -9.12 14.06 -2.27
C GLY A 55 -10.64 14.25 -2.42
N ASP A 56 -11.05 15.51 -2.48
CA ASP A 56 -12.45 15.95 -2.55
C ASP A 56 -13.01 15.96 -3.99
N CYS A 57 -12.42 15.15 -4.87
CA CYS A 57 -12.96 14.83 -6.19
C CYS A 57 -12.83 13.32 -6.47
N PRO A 58 -13.63 12.77 -7.41
CA PRO A 58 -13.53 11.37 -7.78
C PRO A 58 -12.13 11.02 -8.32
N ALA A 59 -11.70 9.79 -8.10
CA ALA A 59 -10.45 9.28 -8.67
C ALA A 59 -10.46 9.40 -10.20
N GLY A 60 -9.30 9.74 -10.78
CA GLY A 60 -9.14 9.87 -12.22
C GLY A 60 -9.92 11.02 -12.86
N LYS A 61 -10.36 12.03 -12.10
CA LYS A 61 -11.15 13.17 -12.63
C LYS A 61 -10.48 14.50 -12.42
N ILE A 62 -10.72 15.40 -13.37
CA ILE A 62 -10.51 16.84 -13.28
C ILE A 62 -11.90 17.48 -13.07
N VAL A 63 -12.06 18.25 -12.00
CA VAL A 63 -13.32 18.90 -11.63
C VAL A 63 -13.08 20.39 -11.43
N CYS A 64 -13.85 21.25 -12.10
CA CYS A 64 -13.79 22.70 -11.93
C CYS A 64 -15.20 23.25 -11.70
N SER A 65 -15.34 24.15 -10.72
CA SER A 65 -16.65 24.70 -10.30
C SER A 65 -17.69 23.62 -9.97
N GLY A 66 -17.24 22.47 -9.47
CA GLY A 66 -18.10 21.30 -9.19
C GLY A 66 -18.53 20.48 -10.41
N VAL A 67 -18.02 20.78 -11.61
CA VAL A 67 -18.34 20.07 -12.86
C VAL A 67 -17.12 19.29 -13.33
N ILE A 68 -17.31 18.03 -13.73
CA ILE A 68 -16.25 17.22 -14.35
C ILE A 68 -15.86 17.84 -15.70
N LYS A 69 -14.58 18.22 -15.85
CA LYS A 69 -14.02 18.83 -17.06
C LYS A 69 -13.18 17.87 -17.88
N GLY A 70 -12.69 16.79 -17.27
CA GLY A 70 -11.88 15.79 -17.95
C GLY A 70 -11.49 14.64 -17.04
N ASP A 71 -10.71 13.74 -17.62
CA ASP A 71 -10.19 12.55 -16.97
C ASP A 71 -8.68 12.66 -16.77
N ILE A 72 -8.16 12.04 -15.72
CA ILE A 72 -6.75 11.72 -15.54
C ILE A 72 -6.59 10.25 -15.92
N SER A 73 -6.07 9.99 -17.11
CA SER A 73 -5.96 8.65 -17.70
C SER A 73 -4.63 8.49 -18.44
N PRO A 74 -3.49 8.49 -17.71
CA PRO A 74 -2.19 8.29 -18.32
C PRO A 74 -2.13 6.92 -19.03
N ALA A 75 -1.66 6.93 -20.27
CA ALA A 75 -1.54 5.73 -21.11
C ALA A 75 -0.06 5.44 -21.43
N PRO A 76 0.76 5.01 -20.45
CA PRO A 76 2.15 4.68 -20.71
C PRO A 76 2.27 3.47 -21.63
N ASP A 77 3.42 3.36 -22.31
CA ASP A 77 3.77 2.19 -23.10
C ASP A 77 3.70 0.91 -22.26
N LEU A 78 3.29 -0.19 -22.90
CA LEU A 78 3.28 -1.49 -22.25
C LEU A 78 4.72 -1.94 -21.96
N LEU A 79 4.99 -2.25 -20.70
CA LEU A 79 6.26 -2.77 -20.22
C LEU A 79 6.10 -4.23 -19.78
N SER A 80 7.18 -5.00 -19.82
CA SER A 80 7.26 -6.26 -19.08
C SER A 80 6.99 -6.01 -17.59
N LEU A 81 6.40 -6.98 -16.89
CA LEU A 81 6.06 -6.85 -15.47
C LEU A 81 7.24 -6.41 -14.60
N GLU A 82 8.44 -6.98 -14.81
CA GLU A 82 9.68 -6.60 -14.14
C GLU A 82 9.97 -5.10 -14.27
N LYS A 83 10.12 -4.60 -15.50
CA LYS A 83 10.37 -3.17 -15.80
C LYS A 83 9.26 -2.25 -15.28
N ALA A 84 8.00 -2.70 -15.32
CA ALA A 84 6.87 -1.94 -14.78
C ALA A 84 7.02 -1.74 -13.26
N ILE A 85 7.30 -2.82 -12.52
CA ILE A 85 7.52 -2.78 -11.07
C ILE A 85 8.76 -1.94 -10.74
N GLU A 86 9.88 -2.15 -11.45
CA GLU A 86 11.10 -1.38 -11.25
C GLU A 86 10.85 0.12 -11.42
N LYS A 87 10.23 0.53 -12.54
CA LYS A 87 9.90 1.93 -12.81
C LYS A 87 8.98 2.51 -11.74
N ALA A 88 7.95 1.77 -11.34
CA ALA A 88 6.99 2.19 -10.32
C ALA A 88 7.67 2.45 -8.96
N VAL A 89 8.59 1.57 -8.54
CA VAL A 89 9.35 1.74 -7.29
C VAL A 89 10.35 2.88 -7.41
N VAL A 90 11.08 2.99 -8.52
CA VAL A 90 12.07 4.04 -8.75
C VAL A 90 11.46 5.44 -8.72
N LEU A 91 10.25 5.62 -9.24
CA LEU A 91 9.53 6.90 -9.17
C LEU A 91 9.14 7.29 -7.73
N ARG A 92 8.99 6.32 -6.83
CA ARG A 92 8.56 6.56 -5.44
C ARG A 92 9.71 6.70 -4.45
N LYS A 93 10.91 6.23 -4.79
CA LYS A 93 12.06 6.06 -3.86
C LYS A 93 12.68 7.35 -3.30
N LYS A 94 12.29 8.55 -3.75
CA LYS A 94 12.84 9.81 -3.21
C LYS A 94 12.14 10.16 -1.90
N ASP A 95 12.91 10.52 -0.87
CA ASP A 95 12.42 11.00 0.44
C ASP A 95 11.32 10.10 1.05
N CYS A 96 11.60 8.80 1.12
CA CYS A 96 10.64 7.80 1.60
C CYS A 96 11.27 6.78 2.56
N VAL A 97 10.40 6.14 3.34
CA VAL A 97 10.68 4.87 4.03
C VAL A 97 9.87 3.74 3.40
N VAL A 98 10.41 2.53 3.35
CA VAL A 98 9.66 1.34 2.91
C VAL A 98 9.02 0.65 4.12
N ALA A 99 7.70 0.42 4.08
CA ALA A 99 7.04 -0.49 5.01
C ALA A 99 7.44 -1.93 4.69
N PHE A 100 8.32 -2.50 5.50
CA PHE A 100 8.96 -3.78 5.24
C PHE A 100 8.45 -4.85 6.20
N SER A 101 8.09 -6.01 5.67
CA SER A 101 7.55 -7.12 6.45
C SER A 101 8.35 -8.42 6.28
N GLY A 102 9.32 -8.48 5.36
CA GLY A 102 9.99 -9.72 4.95
C GLY A 102 9.17 -10.58 3.97
N GLY A 103 7.89 -10.26 3.72
CA GLY A 103 7.12 -10.90 2.66
C GLY A 103 7.57 -10.44 1.27
N VAL A 104 7.41 -11.31 0.27
CA VAL A 104 7.85 -11.09 -1.13
C VAL A 104 7.48 -9.71 -1.67
N ASP A 105 6.26 -9.23 -1.43
CA ASP A 105 5.77 -7.94 -1.94
C ASP A 105 6.61 -6.77 -1.43
N SER A 106 6.82 -6.73 -0.11
CA SER A 106 7.60 -5.67 0.54
C SER A 106 9.11 -5.84 0.35
N ALA A 107 9.59 -7.09 0.22
CA ALA A 107 11.00 -7.39 0.02
C ALA A 107 11.47 -6.97 -1.38
N LEU A 108 10.66 -7.21 -2.41
CA LEU A 108 10.95 -6.74 -3.76
C LEU A 108 11.02 -5.21 -3.83
N ILE A 109 10.02 -4.52 -3.24
CA ILE A 109 10.03 -3.05 -3.14
C ILE A 109 11.29 -2.57 -2.41
N ALA A 110 11.60 -3.13 -1.23
CA ALA A 110 12.77 -2.71 -0.44
C ALA A 110 14.07 -2.90 -1.21
N LYS A 111 14.23 -4.04 -1.90
CA LYS A 111 15.41 -4.38 -2.69
C LYS A 111 15.63 -3.45 -3.88
N ILE A 112 14.56 -3.06 -4.59
CA ILE A 112 14.64 -2.12 -5.72
C ILE A 112 14.85 -0.68 -5.20
N ALA A 113 14.14 -0.28 -4.14
CA ALA A 113 14.19 1.08 -3.62
C ALA A 113 15.55 1.41 -2.99
N GLN A 114 16.16 0.45 -2.27
CA GLN A 114 17.37 0.63 -1.48
C GLN A 114 17.29 1.85 -0.55
N ARG A 115 16.16 1.96 0.15
CA ARG A 115 15.84 3.04 1.09
C ARG A 115 15.67 2.51 2.51
N PRO A 116 15.74 3.40 3.52
CA PRO A 116 15.41 3.05 4.89
C PRO A 116 14.08 2.31 4.95
N SER A 117 14.06 1.22 5.70
CA SER A 117 12.91 0.34 5.83
C SER A 117 12.49 0.26 7.29
N VAL A 118 11.21 0.02 7.53
CA VAL A 118 10.67 -0.15 8.89
C VAL A 118 9.78 -1.40 8.96
N THR A 119 10.02 -2.22 9.98
CA THR A 119 9.18 -3.34 10.38
C THR A 119 8.69 -3.09 11.80
N VAL A 120 7.40 -3.29 12.02
CA VAL A 120 6.79 -3.19 13.35
C VAL A 120 6.15 -4.52 13.75
N GLY A 121 6.20 -4.85 15.02
CA GLY A 121 5.52 -6.04 15.53
C GLY A 121 5.58 -6.10 17.05
N ILE A 122 4.75 -6.95 17.66
CA ILE A 122 4.88 -7.28 19.08
C ILE A 122 6.28 -7.85 19.33
N SER A 123 6.88 -7.52 20.48
CA SER A 123 8.19 -8.07 20.87
C SER A 123 8.22 -9.60 20.71
N GLY A 124 9.26 -10.11 20.03
CA GLY A 124 9.40 -11.54 19.69
C GLY A 124 8.42 -12.08 18.64
N SER A 125 7.69 -11.21 17.93
CA SER A 125 6.79 -11.64 16.86
C SER A 125 7.54 -12.29 15.68
N HIS A 126 6.84 -13.20 15.00
CA HIS A 126 7.40 -13.90 13.85
C HIS A 126 7.82 -12.94 12.74
N ASP A 127 7.05 -11.87 12.49
CA ASP A 127 7.39 -10.90 11.46
C ASP A 127 8.68 -10.14 11.76
N LEU A 128 8.95 -9.78 13.02
CA LEU A 128 10.21 -9.11 13.38
C LEU A 128 11.42 -10.02 13.15
N ILE A 129 11.30 -11.28 13.57
CA ILE A 129 12.39 -12.27 13.41
C ILE A 129 12.64 -12.52 11.93
N HIS A 130 11.59 -12.87 11.18
CA HIS A 130 11.70 -13.19 9.76
C HIS A 130 12.14 -11.99 8.92
N ALA A 131 11.59 -10.79 9.16
CA ALA A 131 12.03 -9.59 8.47
C ALA A 131 13.52 -9.31 8.71
N LYS A 132 14.03 -9.57 9.92
CA LYS A 132 15.45 -9.39 10.25
C LYS A 132 16.37 -10.38 9.54
N GLU A 133 15.89 -11.59 9.29
CA GLU A 133 16.60 -12.60 8.48
C GLU A 133 16.62 -12.17 7.02
N VAL A 134 15.43 -11.90 6.44
CA VAL A 134 15.27 -11.49 5.05
C VAL A 134 16.05 -10.20 4.75
N SER A 135 16.04 -9.21 5.64
CA SER A 135 16.76 -7.95 5.43
C SER A 135 18.27 -8.17 5.29
N LYS A 136 18.84 -9.11 6.06
CA LYS A 136 20.26 -9.46 5.98
C LYS A 136 20.57 -10.19 4.69
N GLU A 137 19.75 -11.18 4.35
CA GLU A 137 19.93 -12.02 3.17
C GLU A 137 19.88 -11.22 1.87
N ILE A 138 18.93 -10.28 1.75
CA ILE A 138 18.83 -9.43 0.55
C ILE A 138 19.72 -8.18 0.62
N GLY A 139 20.48 -8.01 1.71
CA GLY A 139 21.48 -6.95 1.87
C GLY A 139 20.90 -5.54 2.07
N LEU A 140 19.76 -5.40 2.76
CA LEU A 140 19.25 -4.09 3.18
C LEU A 140 20.15 -3.50 4.27
N LYS A 141 20.61 -2.26 4.06
CA LYS A 141 21.58 -1.60 4.96
C LYS A 141 20.94 -0.86 6.12
N ASP A 142 19.72 -0.36 5.93
CA ASP A 142 19.01 0.47 6.91
C ASP A 142 17.59 -0.09 7.08
N THR A 143 17.44 -1.00 8.04
CA THR A 143 16.14 -1.59 8.39
C THR A 143 15.93 -1.45 9.89
N ASN A 144 14.82 -0.82 10.24
CA ASN A 144 14.44 -0.45 11.60
C ASN A 144 13.38 -1.45 12.11
N PHE A 145 13.67 -2.11 13.23
CA PHE A 145 12.80 -3.12 13.83
C PHE A 145 12.20 -2.57 15.11
N ILE A 146 10.90 -2.27 15.08
CA ILE A 146 10.20 -1.58 16.16
C ILE A 146 9.32 -2.57 16.91
N GLU A 147 9.65 -2.77 18.18
CA GLU A 147 8.86 -3.59 19.07
C GLU A 147 7.70 -2.79 19.67
N ILE A 148 6.49 -3.32 19.49
CA ILE A 148 5.26 -2.76 20.03
C ILE A 148 4.97 -3.46 21.35
N MET A 149 4.78 -2.69 22.41
CA MET A 149 4.33 -3.21 23.69
C MET A 149 2.82 -3.51 23.67
N PRO A 150 2.35 -4.58 24.33
CA PRO A 150 0.93 -4.88 24.46
C PRO A 150 0.05 -3.70 24.91
N SER A 151 0.55 -2.88 25.84
CA SER A 151 -0.15 -1.69 26.34
C SER A 151 -0.33 -0.59 25.30
N GLU A 152 0.52 -0.56 24.27
CA GLU A 152 0.44 0.39 23.16
C GLU A 152 -0.69 0.00 22.19
N VAL A 153 -0.95 -1.29 22.00
CA VAL A 153 -2.01 -1.77 21.10
C VAL A 153 -3.37 -1.24 21.52
N LYS A 154 -3.70 -1.29 22.82
CA LYS A 154 -4.97 -0.76 23.33
C LYS A 154 -5.12 0.76 23.09
N ARG A 155 -4.03 1.51 23.22
CA ARG A 155 -4.03 2.96 22.97
C ARG A 155 -4.18 3.26 21.48
N ALA A 156 -3.44 2.55 20.63
CA ALA A 156 -3.51 2.67 19.19
C ALA A 156 -4.91 2.33 18.66
N LEU A 157 -5.56 1.27 19.18
CA LEU A 157 -6.93 0.90 18.83
C LEU A 157 -7.91 2.08 19.02
N LYS A 158 -7.86 2.75 20.17
CA LYS A 158 -8.72 3.92 20.45
C LYS A 158 -8.48 5.08 19.49
N ILE A 159 -7.27 5.19 18.93
CA ILE A 159 -6.92 6.22 17.95
C ILE A 159 -7.41 5.83 16.55
N VAL A 160 -7.26 4.56 16.14
CA VAL A 160 -7.51 4.14 14.75
C VAL A 160 -8.98 3.81 14.48
N LEU A 161 -9.73 3.30 15.45
CA LEU A 161 -11.13 2.89 15.24
C LEU A 161 -12.03 4.02 14.73
N PRO A 162 -11.92 5.28 15.21
CA PRO A 162 -12.68 6.39 14.65
C PRO A 162 -12.28 6.79 13.23
N LEU A 163 -11.08 6.41 12.76
CA LEU A 163 -10.53 6.82 11.47
C LEU A 163 -10.94 5.88 10.32
N ILE A 164 -11.16 4.61 10.64
CA ILE A 164 -11.36 3.57 9.62
C ILE A 164 -12.83 3.42 9.24
N PRO A 165 -13.14 3.17 7.96
CA PRO A 165 -14.53 3.07 7.49
C PRO A 165 -15.23 1.80 7.98
N LEU A 166 -14.48 0.70 8.14
CA LEU A 166 -14.99 -0.59 8.59
C LEU A 166 -14.26 -1.02 9.85
N LYS A 167 -15.01 -1.33 10.91
CA LYS A 167 -14.47 -1.61 12.26
C LYS A 167 -14.53 -3.11 12.59
N THR A 168 -14.06 -3.94 11.66
CA THR A 168 -13.90 -5.37 11.92
C THR A 168 -12.57 -5.63 12.64
N PRO A 169 -12.40 -6.76 13.36
CA PRO A 169 -11.13 -7.11 13.97
C PRO A 169 -9.95 -7.11 13.00
N VAL A 170 -10.18 -7.54 11.75
CA VAL A 170 -9.14 -7.60 10.71
C VAL A 170 -8.73 -6.19 10.31
N GLU A 171 -9.70 -5.34 9.98
CA GLU A 171 -9.47 -3.94 9.60
C GLU A 171 -8.78 -3.15 10.72
N ALA A 172 -9.27 -3.32 11.97
CA ALA A 172 -8.68 -2.70 13.15
C ALA A 172 -7.23 -3.16 13.39
N SER A 173 -6.92 -4.44 13.16
CA SER A 173 -5.56 -4.96 13.30
C SER A 173 -4.61 -4.44 12.22
N ILE A 174 -5.07 -4.33 10.97
CA ILE A 174 -4.27 -3.77 9.87
C ILE A 174 -4.00 -2.29 10.15
N ALA A 175 -5.04 -1.52 10.47
CA ALA A 175 -4.95 -0.11 10.79
C ALA A 175 -4.07 0.18 12.00
N THR A 176 -4.16 -0.65 13.05
CA THR A 176 -3.29 -0.52 14.23
C THR A 176 -1.83 -0.78 13.88
N THR A 177 -1.54 -1.77 13.04
CA THR A 177 -0.16 -2.05 12.59
C THR A 177 0.38 -0.89 11.76
N GLN A 178 -0.41 -0.38 10.82
CA GLN A 178 -0.06 0.79 10.00
C GLN A 178 0.11 2.07 10.82
N TYR A 179 -0.65 2.24 11.90
CA TYR A 179 -0.50 3.38 12.80
C TYR A 179 0.92 3.45 13.40
N PHE A 180 1.49 2.32 13.81
CA PHE A 180 2.86 2.28 14.32
C PHE A 180 3.90 2.57 13.23
N ILE A 181 3.70 2.06 12.01
CA ILE A 181 4.58 2.34 10.86
C ILE A 181 4.57 3.85 10.54
N THR A 182 3.38 4.43 10.39
CA THR A 182 3.18 5.83 10.02
C THR A 182 3.64 6.79 11.11
N LYS A 183 3.40 6.44 12.38
CA LYS A 183 3.93 7.19 13.53
C LYS A 183 5.45 7.21 13.54
N TRP A 184 6.08 6.03 13.40
CA TRP A 184 7.54 5.94 13.35
C TRP A 184 8.11 6.73 12.16
N ALA A 185 7.49 6.62 10.99
CA ALA A 185 7.91 7.35 9.79
C ALA A 185 7.93 8.86 10.05
N GLN A 186 6.86 9.42 10.61
CA GLN A 186 6.77 10.84 10.94
C GLN A 186 7.79 11.26 12.00
N GLU A 187 7.97 10.47 13.06
CA GLU A 187 8.96 10.74 14.12
C GLU A 187 10.40 10.74 13.59
N ASN A 188 10.64 10.09 12.45
CA ASN A 188 11.94 10.02 11.77
C ASN A 188 12.00 10.91 10.51
N GLY A 189 11.06 11.84 10.33
CA GLY A 189 11.09 12.86 9.28
C GLY A 189 10.64 12.39 7.90
N TYR A 190 9.99 11.22 7.80
CA TYR A 190 9.41 10.72 6.54
C TYR A 190 7.93 11.04 6.45
N GLU A 191 7.55 11.74 5.38
CA GLU A 191 6.13 11.94 5.02
C GLU A 191 5.60 10.77 4.18
N LYS A 192 6.45 10.17 3.33
CA LYS A 192 6.07 9.14 2.37
C LYS A 192 6.50 7.75 2.81
N ILE A 193 5.53 6.84 2.86
CA ILE A 193 5.76 5.42 3.16
C ILE A 193 5.42 4.61 1.91
N VAL A 194 6.40 3.92 1.34
CA VAL A 194 6.20 3.04 0.19
C VAL A 194 5.85 1.64 0.70
N ALA A 195 4.74 1.07 0.25
CA ALA A 195 4.22 -0.16 0.81
C ALA A 195 3.63 -1.10 -0.27
N GLY A 196 3.52 -2.39 0.05
CA GLY A 196 3.17 -3.47 -0.89
C GLY A 196 1.67 -3.60 -1.22
N GLN A 197 0.87 -2.59 -0.95
CA GLN A 197 -0.58 -2.58 -1.18
C GLN A 197 -0.90 -2.82 -2.65
N GLY A 198 -1.94 -3.61 -2.89
CA GLY A 198 -2.40 -3.98 -4.23
C GLY A 198 -1.75 -5.23 -4.80
N ALA A 199 -0.65 -5.73 -4.23
CA ALA A 199 0.02 -6.93 -4.75
C ALA A 199 -0.88 -8.17 -4.70
N ASP A 200 -1.58 -8.39 -3.58
CA ASP A 200 -2.41 -9.59 -3.42
C ASP A 200 -3.65 -9.55 -4.33
N GLU A 201 -4.26 -8.38 -4.53
CA GLU A 201 -5.40 -8.18 -5.43
C GLU A 201 -5.01 -8.25 -6.90
N LEU A 202 -3.83 -7.74 -7.25
CA LEU A 202 -3.39 -7.68 -8.64
C LEU A 202 -2.82 -9.01 -9.13
N PHE A 203 -2.16 -9.77 -8.26
CA PHE A 203 -1.46 -11.00 -8.63
C PHE A 203 -2.06 -12.27 -8.03
N GLY A 204 -3.18 -12.20 -7.29
CA GLY A 204 -3.80 -13.42 -6.74
C GLY A 204 -3.06 -13.96 -5.52
N GLY A 205 -2.78 -13.11 -4.52
CA GLY A 205 -2.02 -13.46 -3.32
C GLY A 205 -2.81 -14.07 -2.14
N TYR A 206 -4.14 -13.95 -2.12
CA TYR A 206 -5.00 -14.48 -1.05
C TYR A 206 -5.28 -15.98 -1.18
N ALA A 207 -5.48 -16.66 -0.04
CA ALA A 207 -5.73 -18.11 0.00
C ALA A 207 -7.00 -18.51 -0.78
N ARG A 208 -8.04 -17.67 -0.73
CA ARG A 208 -9.32 -17.87 -1.41
C ARG A 208 -9.20 -18.03 -2.94
N TYR A 209 -8.11 -17.56 -3.55
CA TYR A 209 -7.92 -17.74 -4.99
C TYR A 209 -7.60 -19.19 -5.37
N LEU A 210 -7.10 -20.00 -4.43
CA LEU A 210 -6.88 -21.44 -4.66
C LEU A 210 -8.19 -22.25 -4.65
N GLU A 211 -9.26 -21.67 -4.11
CA GLU A 211 -10.53 -22.35 -3.84
C GLU A 211 -11.69 -21.82 -4.72
N THR A 212 -11.41 -20.83 -5.57
CA THR A 212 -12.45 -20.19 -6.40
C THR A 212 -12.61 -20.90 -7.74
N ASP A 213 -13.86 -21.04 -8.19
CA ASP A 213 -14.18 -21.57 -9.52
C ASP A 213 -13.93 -20.54 -10.63
N ASP A 214 -13.88 -19.25 -10.29
CA ASP A 214 -13.72 -18.14 -11.24
C ASP A 214 -12.73 -17.11 -10.66
N ILE A 215 -11.45 -17.31 -10.97
CA ILE A 215 -10.38 -16.46 -10.49
C ILE A 215 -10.46 -15.04 -11.05
N GLU A 216 -10.82 -14.87 -12.32
CA GLU A 216 -10.92 -13.56 -12.97
C GLU A 216 -11.95 -12.68 -12.27
N LYS A 217 -13.16 -13.22 -12.05
CA LYS A 217 -14.21 -12.50 -11.32
C LYS A 217 -13.81 -12.19 -9.89
N THR A 218 -13.09 -13.09 -9.23
CA THR A 218 -12.64 -12.90 -7.85
C THR A 218 -11.59 -11.79 -7.77
N LEU A 219 -10.59 -11.80 -8.66
CA LEU A 219 -9.56 -10.76 -8.78
C LEU A 219 -10.20 -9.39 -9.06
N LYS A 220 -11.11 -9.32 -10.04
CA LYS A 220 -11.82 -8.08 -10.37
C LYS A 220 -12.56 -7.49 -9.17
N LYS A 221 -13.33 -8.32 -8.46
CA LYS A 221 -14.07 -7.90 -7.26
C LYS A 221 -13.13 -7.38 -6.17
N ASP A 222 -12.01 -8.06 -5.95
CA ASP A 222 -11.03 -7.67 -4.93
C ASP A 222 -10.29 -6.38 -5.32
N PHE A 223 -9.98 -6.20 -6.61
CA PHE A 223 -9.42 -4.97 -7.15
C PHE A 223 -10.36 -3.78 -6.96
N GLU A 224 -11.67 -3.93 -7.23
CA GLU A 224 -12.68 -2.90 -6.94
C GLU A 224 -12.74 -2.54 -5.44
N GLY A 225 -12.49 -3.52 -4.58
CA GLY A 225 -12.41 -3.37 -3.12
C GLY A 225 -11.20 -2.56 -2.62
N LEU A 226 -10.16 -2.36 -3.43
CA LEU A 226 -8.97 -1.59 -3.07
C LEU A 226 -9.29 -0.17 -2.63
N SER A 227 -10.34 0.45 -3.19
CA SER A 227 -10.76 1.81 -2.83
C SER A 227 -11.09 1.94 -1.33
N MET A 228 -11.70 0.92 -0.72
CA MET A 228 -12.03 0.91 0.70
C MET A 228 -10.80 0.65 1.56
N GLN A 229 -9.90 -0.22 1.11
CA GLN A 229 -8.62 -0.46 1.78
C GLN A 229 -7.73 0.79 1.75
N GLY A 230 -7.66 1.49 0.61
CA GLY A 230 -6.95 2.75 0.46
C GLY A 230 -7.50 3.85 1.38
N LYS A 231 -8.83 3.93 1.55
CA LYS A 231 -9.43 4.85 2.53
C LYS A 231 -8.98 4.59 3.96
N ARG A 232 -8.95 3.31 4.40
CA ARG A 232 -8.42 2.94 5.72
C ARG A 232 -6.96 3.37 5.84
N ASP A 233 -6.13 2.95 4.89
CA ASP A 233 -4.68 3.13 4.93
C ASP A 233 -4.30 4.62 4.96
N GLN A 234 -4.91 5.43 4.08
CA GLN A 234 -4.63 6.86 4.01
C GLN A 234 -5.20 7.62 5.22
N ALA A 235 -6.34 7.20 5.79
CA ALA A 235 -6.87 7.83 7.00
C ALA A 235 -5.93 7.62 8.21
N VAL A 236 -5.35 6.43 8.34
CA VAL A 236 -4.34 6.13 9.36
C VAL A 236 -3.05 6.90 9.11
N ALA A 237 -2.57 6.96 7.88
CA ALA A 237 -1.36 7.70 7.54
C ALA A 237 -1.51 9.22 7.79
N ALA A 238 -2.65 9.80 7.39
CA ALA A 238 -2.95 11.21 7.59
C ALA A 238 -2.98 11.59 9.07
N LYS A 239 -3.38 10.68 9.97
CA LYS A 239 -3.35 10.92 11.42
C LYS A 239 -1.94 11.26 11.94
N ASN A 240 -0.91 10.76 11.26
CA ASN A 240 0.49 11.02 11.57
C ASN A 240 1.15 11.93 10.52
N ASN A 241 0.40 12.75 9.77
CA ASN A 241 0.94 13.64 8.73
C ASN A 241 1.84 12.90 7.72
N THR A 242 1.46 11.68 7.35
CA THR A 242 2.13 10.86 6.33
C THR A 242 1.13 10.41 5.27
N TYR A 243 1.62 9.82 4.19
CA TYR A 243 0.80 9.13 3.20
C TYR A 243 1.44 7.82 2.74
N ILE A 244 0.59 6.89 2.31
CA ILE A 244 1.01 5.61 1.74
C ILE A 244 1.12 5.74 0.21
N SER A 245 2.24 5.27 -0.33
CA SER A 245 2.55 5.21 -1.75
C SER A 245 2.59 3.74 -2.18
N CYS A 246 1.93 3.40 -3.30
CA CYS A 246 1.58 2.03 -3.66
C CYS A 246 2.14 1.67 -5.06
N PRO A 247 3.39 1.19 -5.17
CA PRO A 247 4.02 0.88 -6.45
C PRO A 247 3.27 -0.16 -7.30
N TYR A 248 2.63 -1.15 -6.67
CA TYR A 248 1.87 -2.17 -7.41
C TYR A 248 0.59 -1.62 -8.03
N LEU A 249 0.10 -0.48 -7.54
CA LEU A 249 -1.01 0.27 -8.11
C LEU A 249 -0.52 1.41 -9.01
N ASP A 250 0.69 1.32 -9.55
CA ASP A 250 1.12 2.17 -10.65
C ASP A 250 0.43 1.71 -11.94
N VAL A 251 -0.01 2.65 -12.78
CA VAL A 251 -0.72 2.35 -14.03
C VAL A 251 0.09 1.44 -14.96
N ARG A 252 1.44 1.51 -14.91
CA ARG A 252 2.31 0.60 -15.68
C ARG A 252 2.23 -0.83 -15.17
N VAL A 253 2.20 -1.01 -13.84
CA VAL A 253 2.15 -2.33 -13.20
C VAL A 253 0.77 -2.95 -13.40
N VAL A 254 -0.31 -2.16 -13.21
CA VAL A 254 -1.67 -2.62 -13.46
C VAL A 254 -1.86 -3.03 -14.91
N ARG A 255 -1.34 -2.24 -15.86
CA ARG A 255 -1.39 -2.57 -17.29
C ARG A 255 -0.59 -3.84 -17.61
N ALA A 256 0.64 -3.97 -17.11
CA ALA A 256 1.46 -5.16 -17.34
C ALA A 256 0.85 -6.43 -16.73
N ALA A 257 0.23 -6.32 -15.55
CA ALA A 257 -0.47 -7.43 -14.91
C ALA A 257 -1.75 -7.82 -15.66
N GLY A 258 -2.45 -6.85 -16.27
CA GLY A 258 -3.66 -7.08 -17.05
C GLY A 258 -3.44 -7.90 -18.33
N GLU A 259 -2.20 -7.99 -18.83
CA GLU A 259 -1.84 -8.84 -19.97
C GLU A 259 -1.62 -10.31 -19.57
N ILE A 260 -1.54 -10.61 -18.27
CA ILE A 260 -1.29 -11.96 -17.77
C ILE A 260 -2.64 -12.68 -17.64
N PRO A 261 -2.81 -13.87 -18.25
CA PRO A 261 -4.04 -14.65 -18.09
C PRO A 261 -4.34 -14.89 -16.61
N PRO A 262 -5.59 -14.71 -16.14
CA PRO A 262 -5.94 -14.90 -14.73
C PRO A 262 -5.55 -16.28 -14.18
N SER A 263 -5.55 -17.33 -15.02
CA SER A 263 -5.11 -18.68 -14.65
C SER A 263 -3.62 -18.79 -14.31
N GLU A 264 -2.79 -17.87 -14.81
CA GLU A 264 -1.33 -17.84 -14.56
C GLU A 264 -0.95 -17.06 -13.30
N MET A 265 -1.91 -16.41 -12.63
CA MET A 265 -1.70 -15.79 -11.33
C MET A 265 -1.32 -16.82 -10.25
N LEU A 266 -1.63 -18.09 -10.50
CA LEU A 266 -1.36 -19.23 -9.64
C LEU A 266 -0.56 -20.30 -10.39
N ALA A 267 0.34 -20.98 -9.68
CA ALA A 267 1.01 -22.19 -10.16
C ALA A 267 0.88 -23.31 -9.13
N GLY A 268 -0.06 -24.23 -9.34
CA GLY A 268 -0.44 -25.22 -8.33
C GLY A 268 -0.92 -24.54 -7.05
N SER A 269 -0.24 -24.78 -5.92
CA SER A 269 -0.54 -24.10 -4.64
C SER A 269 0.17 -22.76 -4.46
N ILE A 270 1.00 -22.34 -5.43
CA ILE A 270 1.77 -21.10 -5.35
C ILE A 270 0.89 -19.94 -5.81
N ARG A 271 0.65 -19.00 -4.88
CA ARG A 271 -0.08 -17.75 -5.12
C ARG A 271 0.85 -16.65 -5.60
N LYS A 272 0.32 -15.65 -6.30
CA LYS A 272 1.07 -14.50 -6.85
C LYS A 272 2.29 -14.92 -7.66
N TYR A 273 2.11 -15.97 -8.45
CA TYR A 273 3.19 -16.62 -9.18
C TYR A 273 3.96 -15.63 -10.08
N PRO A 274 3.32 -14.78 -10.91
CA PRO A 274 4.06 -13.84 -11.76
C PRO A 274 4.91 -12.83 -10.97
N LEU A 275 4.38 -12.35 -9.83
CA LEU A 275 5.13 -11.47 -8.94
C LEU A 275 6.33 -12.18 -8.30
N ARG A 276 6.19 -13.47 -7.95
CA ARG A 276 7.27 -14.27 -7.38
C ARG A 276 8.36 -14.58 -8.39
N GLU A 277 8.01 -14.82 -9.65
CA GLU A 277 8.99 -14.96 -10.73
C GLU A 277 9.82 -13.70 -10.89
N VAL A 278 9.18 -12.53 -10.96
CA VAL A 278 9.91 -11.25 -10.97
C VAL A 278 10.75 -11.10 -9.70
N ALA A 279 10.19 -11.41 -8.53
CA ALA A 279 10.90 -11.28 -7.26
C ALA A 279 12.14 -12.19 -7.16
N SER A 280 12.11 -13.39 -7.76
CA SER A 280 13.24 -14.32 -7.76
C SER A 280 14.48 -13.70 -8.41
N LEU A 281 14.29 -12.89 -9.46
CA LEU A 281 15.39 -12.17 -10.13
C LEU A 281 16.15 -11.20 -9.19
N TYR A 282 15.51 -10.72 -8.12
CA TYR A 282 16.08 -9.74 -7.19
C TYR A 282 16.44 -10.33 -5.81
N LEU A 283 15.67 -11.32 -5.36
CA LEU A 283 15.70 -11.83 -3.98
C LEU A 283 16.26 -13.25 -3.89
N GLY A 284 16.33 -13.99 -5.00
CA GLY A 284 16.55 -15.43 -5.00
C GLY A 284 15.28 -16.23 -4.69
N ASP A 285 15.26 -17.50 -5.09
CA ASP A 285 14.08 -18.37 -5.01
C ASP A 285 13.60 -18.60 -3.58
N GLU A 286 14.52 -18.74 -2.62
CA GLU A 286 14.19 -19.05 -1.22
C GLU A 286 13.24 -18.00 -0.63
N ILE A 287 13.56 -16.71 -0.83
CA ILE A 287 12.72 -15.60 -0.36
C ILE A 287 11.51 -15.41 -1.28
N ALA A 288 11.73 -15.45 -2.60
CA ALA A 288 10.69 -15.17 -3.58
C ALA A 288 9.53 -16.15 -3.50
N PHE A 289 9.78 -17.42 -3.17
CA PHE A 289 8.75 -18.45 -3.04
C PHE A 289 8.35 -18.78 -1.59
N TYR A 290 8.90 -18.06 -0.60
CA TYR A 290 8.50 -18.24 0.80
C TYR A 290 7.02 -17.95 1.05
N GLY A 291 6.36 -18.86 1.76
CA GLY A 291 4.95 -18.80 2.13
C GLY A 291 4.69 -18.02 3.41
N LYS A 292 4.77 -16.68 3.37
CA LYS A 292 4.55 -15.84 4.57
C LYS A 292 3.07 -15.76 4.98
N LYS A 293 2.83 -15.64 6.30
CA LYS A 293 1.54 -15.24 6.89
C LYS A 293 1.22 -13.76 6.63
N ALA A 294 -0.07 -13.41 6.61
CA ALA A 294 -0.51 -12.03 6.43
C ALA A 294 -0.11 -11.12 7.62
N MET A 295 0.10 -9.83 7.33
CA MET A 295 0.70 -8.83 8.23
C MET A 295 0.06 -8.78 9.63
N GLN A 296 -1.28 -8.79 9.71
CA GLN A 296 -2.02 -8.71 10.96
C GLN A 296 -1.77 -9.89 11.90
N TYR A 297 -1.43 -11.07 11.34
CA TYR A 297 -1.14 -12.27 12.12
C TYR A 297 0.35 -12.40 12.43
N GLY A 298 1.20 -12.03 11.47
CA GLY A 298 2.64 -12.10 11.57
C GLY A 298 3.22 -11.10 12.59
N SER A 299 2.67 -9.88 12.63
CA SER A 299 3.07 -8.83 13.57
C SER A 299 2.68 -9.13 15.02
N GLY A 300 1.78 -10.09 15.26
CA GLY A 300 1.23 -10.40 16.59
C GLY A 300 0.16 -9.42 17.07
N VAL A 301 -0.15 -8.34 16.34
CA VAL A 301 -1.15 -7.34 16.74
C VAL A 301 -2.54 -7.97 16.86
N MET A 302 -3.00 -8.78 15.90
CA MET A 302 -4.30 -9.46 16.00
C MET A 302 -4.38 -10.35 17.25
N LYS A 303 -3.30 -11.08 17.57
CA LYS A 303 -3.26 -11.94 18.77
C LYS A 303 -3.38 -11.11 20.04
N GLU A 304 -2.76 -9.94 20.07
CA GLU A 304 -2.86 -9.02 21.20
C GLU A 304 -4.27 -8.42 21.31
N ILE A 305 -4.90 -8.04 20.20
CA ILE A 305 -6.30 -7.58 20.19
C ILE A 305 -7.24 -8.67 20.72
N GLN A 306 -7.04 -9.93 20.30
CA GLN A 306 -7.80 -11.07 20.82
C GLN A 306 -7.59 -11.28 22.33
N LYS A 307 -6.37 -11.08 22.82
CA LYS A 307 -6.05 -11.15 24.26
C LYS A 307 -6.73 -10.03 25.03
N LEU A 308 -6.62 -8.79 24.56
CA LEU A 308 -7.32 -7.64 25.13
C LEU A 308 -8.83 -7.88 25.19
N ALA A 309 -9.45 -8.43 24.15
CA ALA A 309 -10.87 -8.77 24.18
C ALA A 309 -11.20 -9.76 25.31
N ARG A 310 -10.43 -10.86 25.43
CA ARG A 310 -10.62 -11.86 26.51
C ARG A 310 -10.45 -11.25 27.89
N ASP A 311 -9.41 -10.45 28.10
CA ASP A 311 -9.07 -9.83 29.39
C ASP A 311 -10.11 -8.79 29.82
N ASN A 312 -10.84 -8.19 28.87
CA ASN A 312 -11.94 -7.26 29.14
C ASN A 312 -13.32 -7.95 29.12
N GLY A 313 -13.38 -9.29 29.23
CA GLY A 313 -14.64 -10.05 29.36
C GLY A 313 -15.31 -10.47 28.05
N TYR A 314 -14.75 -10.14 26.89
CA TYR A 314 -15.29 -10.46 25.57
C TYR A 314 -14.74 -11.79 25.02
N LYS A 315 -14.88 -12.87 25.80
CA LYS A 315 -14.21 -14.16 25.54
C LYS A 315 -14.55 -14.80 24.19
N ASN A 316 -15.77 -14.59 23.68
CA ASN A 316 -16.29 -15.25 22.49
C ASN A 316 -16.49 -14.31 21.29
N SER A 317 -16.12 -13.02 21.41
CA SER A 317 -16.32 -12.06 20.32
C SER A 317 -15.36 -10.89 20.41
N VAL A 318 -14.34 -10.90 19.56
CA VAL A 318 -13.45 -9.74 19.37
C VAL A 318 -14.24 -8.55 18.80
N GLN A 319 -15.26 -8.81 17.96
CA GLN A 319 -16.11 -7.75 17.39
C GLN A 319 -16.78 -6.93 18.50
N ARG A 320 -17.41 -7.57 19.49
CA ARG A 320 -18.04 -6.84 20.62
C ARG A 320 -17.05 -5.99 21.41
N TYR A 321 -15.80 -6.43 21.53
CA TYR A 321 -14.76 -5.62 22.16
C TYR A 321 -14.40 -4.40 21.32
N ILE A 322 -14.28 -4.56 20.00
CA ILE A 322 -14.05 -3.44 19.07
C ILE A 322 -15.22 -2.45 19.13
N ASP A 323 -16.46 -2.94 19.13
CA ASP A 323 -17.66 -2.10 19.22
C ASP A 323 -17.71 -1.30 20.54
N HIS A 324 -17.23 -1.88 21.65
CA HIS A 324 -17.15 -1.22 22.95
C HIS A 324 -16.08 -0.13 23.03
N LEU A 325 -14.99 -0.27 22.27
CA LEU A 325 -13.90 0.72 22.25
C LEU A 325 -14.20 1.96 21.40
N ASN A 326 -15.22 1.86 20.55
CA ASN A 326 -15.63 2.91 19.64
C ASN A 326 -16.71 3.82 20.23
#